data_AF-A0A934B9T9-F1
#
_entry.id   AF-A0A934B9T9-F1
#
_cell.length_a   1.000
_cell.length_b   1.000
_cell.length_c   1.000
_cell.angle_alpha   90.00
_cell.angle_beta   90.00
_cell.angle_gamma   90.00
#
_symmetry.space_group_name_H-M   'P 1'
#
loop_
_entity.id
_entity.type
_entity.pdbx_description
1 polymer ?
#
loop_
_entity_poly.entity_id
_entity_poly.type
_entity_poly.pdbx_seq_one_letter_code
_entity_poly.pdbx_strand_id
1 'polypeptide(L)'
;GFSHAKVSALRDLAAKTLDGTVPTTRTIMQCEDEAIVQRLTEVWGIGRWTVEMLLIFQLGRPDVLPINDFGIRNGFRIAYRRRSMPTPKHVSRYGERWRPYRTVASWYLWRAADREKQGMTVL
;
A
#
# COMPACT_ATOMS: atom_id res chain seq x y z
N GLY A 1 6.04 8.46 20.50
CA GLY A 1 4.79 9.20 20.21
C GLY A 1 4.77 9.64 18.75
N PHE A 2 3.61 9.96 18.19
CA PHE A 2 3.47 10.41 16.80
C PHE A 2 4.24 11.71 16.52
N SER A 3 4.69 11.91 15.27
CA SER A 3 5.28 13.19 14.83
C SER A 3 4.21 14.27 14.67
N HIS A 4 4.60 15.55 14.65
CA HIS A 4 3.69 16.67 14.42
C HIS A 4 2.88 16.53 13.12
N ALA A 5 3.53 16.06 12.05
CA ALA A 5 2.82 15.75 10.81
C ALA A 5 1.75 14.69 11.06
N LYS A 6 2.09 13.54 11.65
CA LYS A 6 1.09 12.50 11.93
C LYS A 6 -0.07 12.99 12.81
N VAL A 7 0.20 13.84 13.79
CA VAL A 7 -0.87 14.47 14.61
C VAL A 7 -1.79 15.34 13.76
N SER A 8 -1.24 16.12 12.82
CA SER A 8 -2.02 16.96 11.92
C SER A 8 -2.90 16.13 10.98
N ALA A 9 -2.35 15.03 10.45
CA ALA A 9 -3.10 14.07 9.63
C ALA A 9 -4.26 13.42 10.41
N LEU A 10 -4.03 13.06 11.67
CA LEU A 10 -5.08 12.49 12.52
C LEU A 10 -6.21 13.49 12.79
N ARG A 11 -5.88 14.75 13.03
CA ARG A 11 -6.89 15.81 13.24
C ARG A 11 -7.70 16.08 11.97
N ASP A 12 -7.03 16.17 10.83
CA ASP A 12 -7.70 16.38 9.54
C ASP A 12 -8.58 15.17 9.15
N LEU A 13 -8.09 13.94 9.38
CA LEU A 13 -8.88 12.73 9.21
C LEU A 13 -10.14 12.74 10.08
N ALA A 14 -10.02 13.14 11.35
CA ALA A 14 -11.15 13.22 12.25
C ALA A 14 -12.18 14.27 11.78
N ALA A 15 -11.72 15.46 11.39
CA ALA A 15 -12.59 16.51 10.85
C ALA A 15 -13.35 16.03 9.59
N LYS A 16 -12.63 15.43 8.63
CA LYS A 16 -13.19 14.88 7.39
C LYS A 16 -14.07 13.66 7.58
N THR A 17 -13.93 12.96 8.71
CA THR A 17 -14.87 11.90 9.10
C THR A 17 -16.18 12.50 9.62
N LEU A 18 -16.09 13.59 10.39
CA LEU A 18 -17.27 14.26 10.95
C LEU A 18 -18.07 15.03 9.89
N ASP A 19 -17.42 15.58 8.85
CA ASP A 19 -18.10 16.30 7.76
C ASP A 19 -18.60 15.39 6.62
N GLY A 20 -18.26 14.10 6.64
CA GLY A 20 -18.70 13.10 5.66
C GLY A 20 -17.82 12.95 4.42
N THR A 21 -16.72 13.68 4.31
CA THR A 21 -15.71 13.51 3.25
C THR A 21 -15.13 12.09 3.26
N VAL A 22 -14.79 11.58 4.45
CA VAL A 22 -14.39 10.19 4.66
C VAL A 22 -15.64 9.32 4.74
N PRO A 23 -15.84 8.37 3.82
CA PRO A 23 -17.05 7.56 3.78
C PRO A 23 -17.11 6.60 4.97
N THR A 24 -18.33 6.27 5.39
CA THR A 24 -18.55 5.22 6.39
C THR A 24 -18.00 3.87 5.90
N THR A 25 -17.71 2.95 6.83
CA THR A 25 -17.29 1.58 6.50
C THR A 25 -18.26 0.87 5.55
N ARG A 26 -19.57 1.10 5.71
CA ARG A 26 -20.58 0.51 4.81
C ARG A 26 -20.44 1.05 3.39
N THR A 27 -20.26 2.35 3.26
CA THR A 27 -20.11 3.03 1.96
C THR A 27 -18.80 2.64 1.29
N ILE A 28 -17.68 2.61 2.04
CA ILE A 28 -16.36 2.35 1.47
C ILE A 28 -16.24 0.93 0.92
N MET A 29 -16.89 -0.07 1.54
CA MET A 29 -16.88 -1.46 1.05
C MET A 29 -17.50 -1.62 -0.34
N GLN A 30 -18.44 -0.75 -0.70
CA GLN A 30 -19.15 -0.75 -1.98
C GLN A 30 -18.45 0.10 -3.05
N CYS A 31 -17.38 0.83 -2.70
CA CYS A 31 -16.67 1.68 -3.64
C CYS A 31 -15.57 0.91 -4.37
N GLU A 32 -15.36 1.25 -5.65
CA GLU A 32 -14.19 0.82 -6.41
C GLU A 32 -12.89 1.36 -5.80
N ASP A 33 -11.80 0.60 -5.93
CA ASP A 33 -10.52 0.89 -5.29
C ASP A 33 -9.98 2.30 -5.63
N GLU A 34 -10.08 2.71 -6.90
CA GLU A 34 -9.60 4.03 -7.33
C GLU A 34 -10.46 5.17 -6.77
N ALA A 35 -11.77 4.95 -6.61
CA ALA A 35 -12.65 5.94 -5.98
C ALA A 35 -12.34 6.10 -4.48
N ILE A 36 -11.96 5.01 -3.81
CA ILE A 36 -11.49 5.05 -2.42
C ILE A 36 -10.18 5.83 -2.33
N VAL A 37 -9.23 5.59 -3.25
CA VAL A 37 -7.97 6.34 -3.30
C VAL A 37 -8.23 7.83 -3.46
N GLN A 38 -9.01 8.23 -4.47
CA GLN A 38 -9.29 9.64 -4.73
C GLN A 38 -9.85 10.35 -3.49
N ARG A 39 -10.92 9.80 -2.88
CA ARG A 39 -11.55 10.38 -1.69
C ARG A 39 -10.60 10.47 -0.50
N LEU A 40 -9.91 9.38 -0.17
CA LEU A 40 -9.08 9.36 1.04
C LEU A 40 -7.79 10.16 0.87
N THR A 41 -7.33 10.41 -0.35
CA THR A 41 -6.19 11.31 -0.60
C THR A 41 -6.52 12.80 -0.44
N GLU A 42 -7.79 13.15 -0.22
CA GLU A 42 -8.18 14.50 0.18
C GLU A 42 -7.78 14.80 1.64
N VAL A 43 -7.58 13.75 2.45
CA VAL A 43 -7.10 13.89 3.83
C VAL A 43 -5.61 14.23 3.84
N TRP A 44 -5.26 15.33 4.52
CA TRP A 44 -3.89 15.79 4.63
C TRP A 44 -3.01 14.70 5.25
N GLY A 45 -1.88 14.41 4.60
CA GLY A 45 -0.94 13.38 5.03
C GLY A 45 -1.33 11.93 4.68
N ILE A 46 -2.49 11.70 4.04
CA ILE A 46 -2.85 10.40 3.46
C ILE A 46 -2.52 10.39 1.97
N GLY A 47 -1.48 9.62 1.60
CA GLY A 47 -1.14 9.36 0.21
C GLY A 47 -1.72 8.05 -0.30
N ARG A 48 -1.62 7.80 -1.61
CA ARG A 48 -2.06 6.55 -2.26
C ARG A 48 -1.56 5.31 -1.54
N TRP A 49 -0.28 5.26 -1.17
CA TRP A 49 0.30 4.12 -0.46
C TRP A 49 -0.46 3.79 0.83
N THR A 50 -0.82 4.81 1.62
CA THR A 50 -1.60 4.62 2.86
C THR A 50 -2.98 4.04 2.56
N VAL A 51 -3.62 4.50 1.48
CA VAL A 51 -4.90 3.96 1.05
C VAL A 51 -4.75 2.52 0.55
N GLU A 52 -3.70 2.19 -0.20
CA GLU A 52 -3.41 0.82 -0.62
C GLU A 52 -3.22 -0.11 0.58
N MET A 53 -2.61 0.35 1.68
CA MET A 53 -2.54 -0.42 2.92
C MET A 53 -3.94 -0.67 3.52
N LEU A 54 -4.84 0.33 3.49
CA LEU A 54 -6.23 0.15 3.89
C LEU A 54 -6.94 -0.89 3.01
N LEU A 55 -6.80 -0.79 1.68
CA LEU A 55 -7.40 -1.73 0.73
C LEU A 55 -6.98 -3.17 1.03
N ILE A 56 -5.69 -3.39 1.32
CA ILE A 56 -5.13 -4.72 1.58
C ILE A 56 -5.54 -5.23 2.97
N PHE A 57 -5.25 -4.47 4.03
CA PHE A 57 -5.31 -4.99 5.40
C PHE A 57 -6.67 -4.82 6.08
N GLN A 58 -7.47 -3.83 5.66
CA GLN A 58 -8.77 -3.57 6.26
C GLN A 58 -9.93 -4.02 5.37
N LEU A 59 -9.82 -3.82 4.05
CA LEU A 59 -10.89 -4.17 3.10
C LEU A 59 -10.67 -5.51 2.39
N GLY A 60 -9.51 -6.13 2.53
CA GLY A 60 -9.22 -7.43 1.94
C GLY A 60 -9.28 -7.46 0.41
N ARG A 61 -9.02 -6.33 -0.26
CA ARG A 61 -9.06 -6.24 -1.74
C ARG A 61 -7.99 -7.16 -2.34
N PRO A 62 -8.36 -8.08 -3.26
CA PRO A 62 -7.44 -9.13 -3.72
C PRO A 62 -6.41 -8.66 -4.74
N ASP A 63 -6.62 -7.51 -5.39
CA ASP A 63 -5.87 -7.12 -6.59
C ASP A 63 -5.10 -5.79 -6.46
N VAL A 64 -4.42 -5.58 -5.33
CA VAL A 64 -3.65 -4.36 -5.04
C VAL A 64 -2.15 -4.62 -5.12
N LEU A 65 -1.45 -3.80 -5.93
CA LEU A 65 0.02 -3.80 -6.03
C LEU A 65 0.59 -2.41 -5.68
N PRO A 66 1.08 -2.22 -4.44
CA PRO A 66 1.65 -0.95 -3.98
C PRO A 66 3.02 -0.68 -4.62
N ILE A 67 3.05 -0.25 -5.88
CA ILE A 67 4.31 -0.14 -6.67
C ILE A 67 5.33 0.88 -6.13
N ASN A 68 4.87 1.81 -5.27
CA ASN A 68 5.72 2.80 -4.61
C ASN A 68 6.25 2.31 -3.25
N ASP A 69 5.79 1.17 -2.77
CA ASP A 69 6.27 0.56 -1.54
C ASP A 69 7.70 0.04 -1.71
N PHE A 70 8.60 0.45 -0.82
CA PHE A 70 10.00 0.02 -0.85
C PHE A 70 10.13 -1.49 -0.65
N GLY A 71 9.34 -2.07 0.25
CA GLY A 71 9.35 -3.52 0.52
C GLY A 71 8.90 -4.33 -0.69
N ILE A 72 7.89 -3.87 -1.43
CA ILE A 72 7.45 -4.48 -2.69
C ILE A 72 8.57 -4.44 -3.73
N ARG A 73 9.18 -3.27 -3.95
CA ARG A 73 10.26 -3.12 -4.94
C ARG A 73 11.49 -3.93 -4.55
N ASN A 74 11.85 -3.97 -3.27
CA ASN A 74 12.96 -4.77 -2.77
C ASN A 74 12.67 -6.27 -2.83
N GLY A 75 11.48 -6.69 -2.41
CA GLY A 75 10.99 -8.05 -2.58
C GLY A 75 11.06 -8.51 -4.02
N PHE A 76 10.68 -7.66 -4.97
CA PHE A 76 10.78 -7.96 -6.39
C PHE A 76 12.23 -8.13 -6.84
N ARG A 77 13.12 -7.22 -6.42
CA ARG A 77 14.55 -7.32 -6.73
C ARG A 77 15.12 -8.66 -6.25
N ILE A 78 14.79 -9.07 -5.03
CA ILE A 78 15.25 -10.33 -4.43
C ILE A 78 14.67 -11.54 -5.17
N ALA A 79 13.33 -11.62 -5.25
CA ALA A 79 12.62 -12.75 -5.81
C ALA A 79 13.02 -13.04 -7.27
N TYR A 80 13.30 -11.98 -8.04
CA TYR A 80 13.70 -12.08 -9.43
C TYR A 80 15.20 -11.85 -9.67
N ARG A 81 16.02 -11.91 -8.62
CA ARG A 81 17.50 -11.79 -8.67
C ARG A 81 18.00 -10.61 -9.51
N ARG A 82 17.36 -9.45 -9.36
CA ARG A 82 17.74 -8.23 -10.07
C ARG A 82 18.92 -7.56 -9.38
N ARG A 83 19.85 -7.01 -10.17
CA ARG A 83 21.03 -6.31 -9.67
C ARG A 83 20.71 -4.95 -9.05
N SER A 84 19.65 -4.29 -9.54
CA SER A 84 19.25 -2.95 -9.10
C SER A 84 17.77 -2.90 -8.74
N MET A 85 17.36 -1.85 -8.03
CA MET A 85 15.97 -1.64 -7.66
C MET A 85 15.11 -1.43 -8.92
N PRO A 86 14.06 -2.24 -9.14
CA PRO A 86 13.17 -2.03 -10.28
C PRO A 86 12.41 -0.71 -10.13
N THR A 87 12.09 -0.06 -11.24
CA THR A 87 11.23 1.14 -11.23
C THR A 87 9.77 0.74 -10.95
N PRO A 88 8.94 1.65 -10.39
CA PRO A 88 7.51 1.39 -10.20
C PRO A 88 6.81 0.95 -11.50
N LYS A 89 7.19 1.55 -12.64
CA LYS A 89 6.66 1.20 -13.97
C LYS A 89 6.99 -0.25 -14.37
N HIS A 90 8.20 -0.72 -14.08
CA HIS A 90 8.59 -2.11 -14.34
C HIS A 90 7.78 -3.07 -13.46
N VAL A 91 7.69 -2.79 -12.15
CA VAL A 91 6.91 -3.63 -11.22
C VAL A 91 5.44 -3.69 -11.63
N SER A 92 4.84 -2.54 -11.98
CA SER A 92 3.47 -2.46 -12.51
C SER A 92 3.27 -3.34 -13.74
N ARG A 93 4.10 -3.17 -14.78
CA ARG A 93 3.99 -3.96 -16.02
C ARG A 93 4.13 -5.47 -15.77
N TYR A 94 5.06 -5.86 -14.90
CA TYR A 94 5.24 -7.27 -14.58
C TYR A 94 4.06 -7.82 -13.78
N GLY A 95 3.55 -7.01 -12.86
CA GLY A 95 2.47 -7.37 -11.93
C GLY A 95 1.12 -7.65 -12.59
N GLU A 96 0.91 -7.22 -13.84
CA GLU A 96 -0.30 -7.59 -14.61
C GLU A 96 -0.48 -9.11 -14.74
N ARG A 97 0.61 -9.88 -14.67
CA ARG A 97 0.58 -11.36 -14.67
C ARG A 97 -0.03 -11.97 -13.41
N TRP A 98 -0.10 -11.20 -12.33
CA TRP A 98 -0.61 -11.69 -11.04
C TRP A 98 -2.08 -11.34 -10.83
N ARG A 99 -2.72 -10.63 -11.78
CA ARG A 99 -4.16 -10.41 -11.72
C ARG A 99 -4.93 -11.74 -11.73
N PRO A 100 -6.05 -11.84 -11.01
CA PRO A 100 -6.68 -10.80 -10.17
C PRO A 100 -6.21 -10.85 -8.69
N TYR A 101 -5.02 -11.38 -8.40
CA TYR A 101 -4.52 -11.65 -7.04
C TYR A 101 -3.21 -10.92 -6.74
N ARG A 102 -3.05 -9.68 -7.23
CA ARG A 102 -1.84 -8.89 -6.97
C ARG A 102 -1.55 -8.65 -5.49
N THR A 103 -2.56 -8.64 -4.62
CA THR A 103 -2.36 -8.54 -3.16
C THR A 103 -1.62 -9.75 -2.60
N VAL A 104 -1.88 -10.95 -3.13
CA VAL A 104 -1.16 -12.17 -2.73
C VAL A 104 0.30 -12.08 -3.17
N ALA A 105 0.56 -11.62 -4.39
CA ALA A 105 1.93 -11.39 -4.86
C ALA A 105 2.65 -10.36 -3.99
N SER A 106 2.01 -9.24 -3.66
CA SER A 106 2.51 -8.21 -2.72
C SER A 106 2.95 -8.83 -1.39
N TRP A 107 2.14 -9.71 -0.82
CA TRP A 107 2.46 -10.43 0.41
C TRP A 107 3.75 -11.26 0.29
N TYR A 108 3.88 -12.06 -0.77
CA TYR A 108 5.11 -12.84 -1.00
C TYR A 108 6.34 -11.96 -1.24
N LEU A 109 6.20 -10.81 -1.90
CA LEU A 109 7.30 -9.86 -2.09
C LEU A 109 7.77 -9.28 -0.75
N TRP A 110 6.84 -8.89 0.14
CA TRP A 110 7.20 -8.49 1.51
C TRP A 110 7.93 -9.62 2.26
N ARG A 111 7.46 -10.87 2.16
CA ARG A 111 8.16 -12.02 2.77
C ARG A 111 9.58 -12.23 2.22
N ALA A 112 9.81 -11.98 0.94
CA ALA A 112 11.14 -12.04 0.36
C ALA A 112 12.06 -10.96 0.95
N ALA A 113 11.56 -9.73 1.09
CA ALA A 113 12.31 -8.62 1.70
C ALA A 113 12.62 -8.86 3.20
N ASP A 114 11.64 -9.36 3.97
CA ASP A 114 11.82 -9.71 5.38
C ASP A 114 12.92 -10.76 5.57
N ARG A 115 12.92 -11.81 4.75
CA ARG A 115 13.90 -12.90 4.83
C ARG A 115 15.32 -12.44 4.53
N GLU A 116 15.50 -11.54 3.56
CA GLU A 116 16.82 -10.95 3.26
C GLU A 116 17.34 -10.17 4.48
N LYS A 117 16.49 -9.34 5.10
CA LYS A 117 16.85 -8.57 6.30
C LYS A 117 17.25 -9.48 7.47
N GLN A 118 16.52 -10.58 7.68
CA GLN A 118 16.83 -11.56 8.72
C GLN A 118 18.17 -12.27 8.44
N GLY A 119 18.43 -12.67 7.19
CA GLY A 119 19.71 -13.27 6.80
C GLY A 119 20.92 -12.35 6.99
N MET A 120 20.73 -11.03 6.82
CA MET A 120 21.75 -10.01 7.12
C MET A 120 21.98 -9.77 8.62
N THR A 121 21.07 -10.20 9.50
CA THR A 121 21.18 -9.99 10.96
C THR A 121 21.99 -11.11 11.64
N VAL A 122 22.29 -12.19 10.92
CA VAL A 122 22.96 -13.41 11.45
C VAL A 122 24.39 -13.56 10.90
N LEU A 123 24.91 -12.55 10.21
CA LEU A 123 26.30 -12.43 9.76
C LEU A 123 26.94 -11.21 10.44
#